data_AF-A0A962EJF9-F1
#
_entry.id   AF-A0A962EJF9-F1
#
_cell.length_a   1.000
_cell.length_b   1.000
_cell.length_c   1.000
_cell.angle_alpha   90.00
_cell.angle_beta   90.00
_cell.angle_gamma   90.00
#
_symmetry.space_group_name_H-M   'P 1'
#
loop_
_entity.id
_entity.type
_entity.pdbx_description
1 polymer ?
#
loop_
_entity_poly.entity_id
_entity_poly.type
_entity_poly.pdbx_seq_one_letter_code
_entity_poly.pdbx_strand_id
1 'polypeptide(L)'
;MSLLAELKRRNVFRMAGLYLVGAWLIIQIAETLLPIFHTPDWVLQALVVLLAIGFIPALVFSWVFELTPEGLKRDAEVTPAQSIASQTGQRMDRLIFAGLLALIAVIAADRYWPRERPGAGSESVAQPASATTATVADAPPPGGTETKTDPNSIAVLPFVNMSADADNEYFSDGISEELLNVLVRVEGLSVASRTSSFAYKGRELSATAIGAELKVRHVLEGSVRKSGNRVRITAQLIDTASDRHLWSETFDRELTDIFAIQDEIAKAIVGALRGTLGVGDAQPVVQVRADTANLDAYQLYLKGRELFIARTRLDESVRLFERAVALDPNFARGWEGLAAVSAVIVDWSNSYPGLDQPALLTRSTQAAERALALDPTLSMPWAARSLVIANAMPIDFANALKLLDRAIEADPRNATAFLWRGIDWVTLGFLERAVADFDACLAIDPAYENCLRWKAVGLLYQGDTDAGLRLYEQGMARGFSRNRGNSFVETLIRRGDTFAARLLMREQDWPVEIQQAVVALITTGKAPPDTRALIKRHPVNPRGPFWWGLILRDYPVAAETEYLTSTTIEHWDPVYEGLRASPAFKRILERMGVPAYWRAQGYPPQCRAVGADDFECDEGAAASKPPP
;
A
#
# COMPACT_ATOMS: atom_id res chain seq x y z
N MET A 1 23.77 -43.07 28.51
CA MET A 1 22.47 -42.55 29.01
C MET A 1 22.20 -41.24 28.28
N SER A 2 20.96 -40.98 27.86
CA SER A 2 20.62 -39.79 27.07
C SER A 2 20.86 -38.51 27.88
N LEU A 3 21.47 -37.50 27.27
CA LEU A 3 21.77 -36.18 27.87
C LEU A 3 20.49 -35.51 28.44
N LEU A 4 19.33 -35.79 27.82
CA LEU A 4 18.00 -35.37 28.29
C LEU A 4 17.57 -36.05 29.61
N ALA A 5 17.93 -37.33 29.79
CA ALA A 5 17.64 -38.06 31.03
C ALA A 5 18.50 -37.52 32.19
N GLU A 6 19.75 -37.15 31.89
CA GLU A 6 20.67 -36.52 32.85
C GLU A 6 20.19 -35.12 33.27
N LEU A 7 19.76 -34.29 32.31
CA LEU A 7 19.18 -32.96 32.57
C LEU A 7 17.91 -33.02 33.43
N LYS A 8 17.06 -34.02 33.18
CA LYS A 8 15.83 -34.24 33.96
C LYS A 8 16.13 -34.75 35.37
N ARG A 9 17.14 -35.62 35.53
CA ARG A 9 17.60 -36.10 36.84
C ARG A 9 18.14 -34.95 37.70
N ARG A 10 18.92 -34.03 37.11
CA ARG A 10 19.58 -32.92 37.82
C ARG A 10 18.69 -31.69 38.04
N ASN A 11 17.38 -31.80 37.85
CA ASN A 11 16.40 -30.70 37.99
C ASN A 11 16.71 -29.41 37.20
N VAL A 12 17.56 -29.47 36.16
CA VAL A 12 18.01 -28.27 35.40
C VAL A 12 16.83 -27.57 34.72
N PHE A 13 15.85 -28.33 34.21
CA PHE A 13 14.64 -27.76 33.63
C PHE A 13 13.77 -26.97 34.63
N ARG A 14 13.75 -27.39 35.90
CA ARG A 14 13.01 -26.68 36.95
C ARG A 14 13.69 -25.37 37.32
N MET A 15 15.02 -25.38 37.44
CA MET A 15 15.80 -24.16 37.69
C MET A 15 15.74 -23.20 36.50
N ALA A 16 15.73 -23.70 35.27
CA ALA A 16 15.49 -22.89 34.09
C ALA A 16 14.13 -22.18 34.16
N GLY A 17 13.06 -22.91 34.49
CA GLY A 17 11.72 -22.34 34.66
C GLY A 17 11.66 -21.29 35.77
N LEU A 18 12.25 -21.57 36.95
CA LEU A 18 12.27 -20.63 38.08
C LEU A 18 13.04 -19.35 37.74
N TYR A 19 14.18 -19.47 37.06
CA TYR A 19 14.99 -18.32 36.63
C TYR A 19 14.21 -17.44 35.66
N LEU A 20 13.53 -18.04 34.67
CA LEU A 20 12.74 -17.30 33.69
C LEU A 20 11.57 -16.56 34.34
N VAL A 21 10.84 -17.21 35.26
CA VAL A 21 9.74 -16.56 36.01
C VAL A 21 10.26 -15.41 36.88
N GLY A 22 11.39 -15.60 37.57
CA GLY A 22 12.01 -14.56 38.39
C GLY A 22 12.53 -13.39 37.56
N ALA A 23 13.21 -13.66 36.44
CA ALA A 23 13.70 -12.64 35.52
C ALA A 23 12.54 -11.82 34.93
N TRP A 24 11.46 -12.48 34.53
CA TRP A 24 10.25 -11.82 34.06
C TRP A 24 9.63 -10.90 35.13
N LEU A 25 9.52 -11.36 36.39
CA LEU A 25 8.99 -10.54 37.48
C LEU A 25 9.86 -9.30 37.75
N ILE A 26 11.18 -9.45 37.72
CA ILE A 26 12.13 -8.35 37.90
C ILE A 26 11.96 -7.31 36.79
N ILE A 27 11.80 -7.75 35.53
CA ILE A 27 11.55 -6.86 34.39
C ILE A 27 10.22 -6.11 34.57
N GLN A 28 9.14 -6.79 34.94
CA GLN A 28 7.83 -6.17 35.13
C GLN A 28 7.86 -5.08 36.23
N ILE A 29 8.56 -5.36 37.34
CA ILE A 29 8.76 -4.39 38.42
C ILE A 29 9.61 -3.20 37.93
N ALA A 30 10.67 -3.47 37.17
CA ALA A 30 11.54 -2.44 36.63
C ALA A 30 10.80 -1.53 35.64
N GLU A 31 10.02 -2.08 34.71
CA GLU A 31 9.19 -1.30 33.76
C GLU A 31 8.22 -0.35 34.48
N THR A 32 7.71 -0.78 35.64
CA THR A 32 6.77 0.03 36.43
C THR A 32 7.49 1.12 37.24
N LEU A 33 8.64 0.80 37.84
CA LEU A 33 9.34 1.70 38.77
C LEU A 33 10.33 2.65 38.09
N LEU A 34 11.05 2.20 37.05
CA LEU A 34 12.11 2.99 36.40
C LEU A 34 11.62 4.34 35.85
N PRO A 35 10.46 4.44 35.18
CA PRO A 35 9.93 5.73 34.73
C PRO A 35 9.64 6.70 35.87
N ILE A 36 9.24 6.20 37.06
CA ILE A 36 8.98 7.04 38.25
C ILE A 36 10.25 7.80 38.67
N PHE A 37 11.41 7.17 38.50
CA PHE A 37 12.71 7.77 38.84
C PHE A 37 13.38 8.49 37.66
N HIS A 38 12.67 8.68 36.52
CA HIS A 38 13.20 9.32 35.32
C HIS A 38 14.52 8.70 34.82
N THR A 39 14.68 7.39 34.98
CA THR A 39 15.91 6.71 34.54
C THR A 39 15.96 6.60 33.02
N PRO A 40 17.13 6.73 32.38
CA PRO A 40 17.27 6.54 30.94
C PRO A 40 16.86 5.15 30.44
N ASP A 41 16.32 5.07 29.23
CA ASP A 41 15.81 3.82 28.63
C ASP A 41 16.85 2.69 28.49
N TRP A 42 18.14 3.04 28.39
CA TRP A 42 19.22 2.06 28.30
C TRP A 42 19.37 1.23 29.60
N VAL A 43 18.87 1.71 30.74
CA VAL A 43 18.96 1.01 32.02
C VAL A 43 18.13 -0.27 32.02
N LEU A 44 16.92 -0.23 31.45
CA LEU A 44 16.08 -1.42 31.30
C LEU A 44 16.74 -2.42 30.33
N GLN A 45 17.32 -1.94 29.23
CA GLN A 45 18.05 -2.79 28.28
C GLN A 45 19.25 -3.47 28.94
N ALA A 46 20.03 -2.74 29.75
CA ALA A 46 21.16 -3.29 30.50
C ALA A 46 20.71 -4.36 31.51
N LEU A 47 19.57 -4.17 32.19
CA LEU A 47 18.99 -5.14 33.10
C LEU A 47 18.61 -6.45 32.39
N VAL A 48 17.95 -6.36 31.22
CA VAL A 48 17.58 -7.53 30.42
C VAL A 48 18.83 -8.29 29.98
N VAL A 49 19.86 -7.59 29.49
CA VAL A 49 21.13 -8.21 29.09
C VAL A 49 21.81 -8.91 30.28
N LEU A 50 21.80 -8.29 31.46
CA LEU A 50 22.39 -8.86 32.67
C LEU A 50 21.66 -10.14 33.12
N LEU A 51 20.33 -10.17 33.05
CA LEU A 51 19.52 -11.36 33.33
C LEU A 51 19.78 -12.47 32.30
N ALA A 52 19.91 -12.12 31.02
CA ALA A 52 20.25 -13.08 29.97
C ALA A 52 21.64 -13.71 30.19
N ILE A 53 22.63 -12.91 30.58
CA ILE A 53 23.97 -13.39 30.91
C ILE A 53 23.92 -14.28 32.16
N GLY A 54 23.16 -13.90 33.19
CA GLY A 54 23.03 -14.65 34.43
C GLY A 54 22.32 -16.00 34.31
N PHE A 55 21.57 -16.23 33.22
CA PHE A 55 20.89 -17.49 32.95
C PHE A 55 21.87 -18.66 32.79
N ILE A 56 22.96 -18.45 32.04
CA ILE A 56 23.93 -19.53 31.75
C ILE A 56 24.63 -20.01 33.04
N PRO A 57 25.20 -19.14 33.91
CA PRO A 57 25.74 -19.54 35.20
C PRO A 57 24.70 -20.21 36.11
N ALA A 58 23.44 -19.79 36.08
CA ALA A 58 22.38 -20.40 36.88
C ALA A 58 22.12 -21.86 36.47
N LEU A 59 22.11 -22.15 35.16
CA LEU A 59 21.99 -23.52 34.65
C LEU A 59 23.21 -24.36 35.02
N VAL A 60 24.43 -23.82 34.87
CA VAL A 60 25.67 -24.52 35.24
C VAL A 60 25.72 -24.81 36.74
N PHE A 61 25.28 -23.86 37.56
CA PHE A 61 25.21 -24.03 39.01
C PHE A 61 24.23 -25.15 39.39
N SER A 62 23.05 -25.18 38.75
CA SER A 62 22.07 -26.26 38.95
C SER A 62 22.55 -27.63 38.47
N TRP A 63 23.54 -27.67 37.57
CA TRP A 63 24.14 -28.90 37.07
C TRP A 63 25.21 -29.47 38.02
N VAL A 64 25.89 -28.60 38.77
CA VAL A 64 27.04 -28.95 39.62
C VAL A 64 26.66 -29.13 41.10
N PHE A 65 25.60 -28.46 41.55
CA PHE A 65 25.18 -28.44 42.95
C PHE A 65 23.72 -28.86 43.10
N GLU A 66 23.45 -29.75 44.06
CA GLU A 66 22.09 -30.13 44.43
C GLU A 66 21.75 -29.50 45.78
N LEU A 67 20.61 -28.79 45.86
CA LEU A 67 20.14 -28.18 47.10
C LEU A 67 19.45 -29.27 47.95
N THR A 68 20.13 -29.73 49.00
CA THR A 68 19.57 -30.69 49.95
C THR A 68 19.02 -29.95 51.19
N PRO A 69 18.12 -30.56 51.99
CA PRO A 69 17.61 -29.95 53.23
C PRO A 69 18.69 -29.58 54.26
N GLU A 70 19.91 -30.12 54.10
CA GLU A 70 21.07 -29.90 54.97
C GLU A 70 22.04 -28.83 54.43
N GLY A 71 21.76 -28.24 53.25
CA GLY A 71 22.57 -27.21 52.60
C GLY A 71 23.08 -27.58 51.19
N LEU A 72 23.92 -26.71 50.64
CA LEU A 72 24.55 -26.82 49.33
C LEU A 72 25.65 -27.88 49.33
N LYS A 73 25.43 -29.02 48.65
CA LYS A 73 26.43 -30.09 48.48
C LYS A 73 26.79 -30.26 47.00
N ARG A 74 28.07 -30.51 46.71
CA ARG A 74 28.59 -30.79 45.37
C ARG A 74 28.33 -32.26 45.06
N ASP A 75 27.79 -32.57 43.88
CA ASP A 75 27.19 -33.87 43.53
C ASP A 75 28.18 -35.06 43.38
N ALA A 76 29.43 -34.92 43.86
CA ALA A 76 30.46 -35.95 43.76
C ALA A 76 30.47 -36.95 44.94
N GLU A 77 29.66 -36.75 46.00
CA GLU A 77 29.71 -37.57 47.23
C GLU A 77 28.35 -38.07 47.75
N VAL A 78 27.29 -38.09 46.94
CA VAL A 78 25.94 -38.54 47.40
C VAL A 78 25.62 -39.94 46.88
N THR A 79 25.50 -40.91 47.80
CA THR A 79 25.04 -42.28 47.47
C THR A 79 23.52 -42.30 47.19
N PRO A 80 23.04 -43.17 46.27
CA PRO A 80 21.65 -43.14 45.76
C PRO A 80 20.53 -43.38 46.80
N ALA A 81 20.87 -43.71 48.04
CA ALA A 81 19.92 -44.13 49.07
C ALA A 81 19.42 -43.00 50.01
N GLN A 82 19.91 -41.76 49.87
CA GLN A 82 19.49 -40.62 50.72
C GLN A 82 18.87 -39.45 49.95
N SER A 83 18.57 -39.63 48.65
CA SER A 83 17.80 -38.65 47.89
C SER A 83 16.33 -38.71 48.32
N ILE A 84 15.91 -37.82 49.22
CA ILE A 84 14.49 -37.59 49.55
C ILE A 84 13.85 -36.85 48.36
N ALA A 85 13.62 -37.58 47.27
CA ALA A 85 13.17 -37.03 45.99
C ALA A 85 11.65 -36.74 45.89
N SER A 86 10.85 -36.98 46.94
CA SER A 86 9.38 -36.82 46.86
C SER A 86 8.79 -35.67 47.67
N GLN A 87 9.51 -35.07 48.63
CA GLN A 87 8.95 -33.97 49.45
C GLN A 87 9.43 -32.57 49.03
N THR A 88 10.63 -32.41 48.47
CA THR A 88 11.15 -31.09 48.04
C THR A 88 10.54 -30.62 46.71
N GLY A 89 10.21 -31.55 45.80
CA GLY A 89 9.61 -31.23 44.49
C GLY A 89 8.23 -30.59 44.60
N GLN A 90 7.39 -31.05 45.54
CA GLN A 90 6.03 -30.53 45.69
C GLN A 90 5.97 -29.10 46.25
N ARG A 91 6.94 -28.67 47.06
CA ARG A 91 7.00 -27.28 47.56
C ARG A 91 7.40 -26.31 46.45
N MET A 92 8.28 -26.74 45.55
CA MET A 92 8.70 -25.94 44.40
C MET A 92 7.60 -25.84 43.34
N ASP A 93 6.88 -26.93 43.05
CA ASP A 93 5.74 -26.90 42.12
C ASP A 93 4.60 -25.98 42.64
N ARG A 94 4.40 -25.90 43.97
CA ARG A 94 3.44 -24.95 44.58
C ARG A 94 3.87 -23.50 44.45
N LEU A 95 5.17 -23.19 44.52
CA LEU A 95 5.68 -21.83 44.32
C LEU A 95 5.53 -21.39 42.87
N ILE A 96 5.76 -22.30 41.91
CA ILE A 96 5.52 -22.04 40.48
C ILE A 96 4.02 -21.80 40.22
N PHE A 97 3.15 -22.66 40.77
CA PHE A 97 1.70 -22.47 40.65
C PHE A 97 1.20 -21.18 41.31
N ALA A 98 1.74 -20.82 42.48
CA ALA A 98 1.41 -19.58 43.17
C ALA A 98 1.85 -18.35 42.38
N GLY A 99 3.03 -18.39 41.75
CA GLY A 99 3.52 -17.33 40.86
C GLY A 99 2.65 -17.17 39.61
N LEU A 100 2.25 -18.27 38.98
CA LEU A 100 1.32 -18.25 37.83
C LEU A 100 -0.07 -17.75 38.20
N LEU A 101 -0.58 -18.09 39.39
CA LEU A 101 -1.85 -17.57 39.89
C LEU A 101 -1.79 -16.08 40.21
N ALA A 102 -0.68 -15.61 40.78
CA ALA A 102 -0.46 -14.18 41.02
C ALA A 102 -0.38 -13.39 39.69
N LEU A 103 0.28 -13.95 38.68
CA LEU A 103 0.32 -13.40 37.32
C LEU A 103 -1.09 -13.20 36.74
N ILE A 104 -1.92 -14.25 36.80
CA ILE A 104 -3.29 -14.21 36.30
C ILE A 104 -4.12 -13.18 37.08
N ALA A 105 -3.93 -13.09 38.40
CA ALA A 105 -4.64 -12.14 39.25
C ALA A 105 -4.27 -10.68 38.94
N VAL A 106 -3.00 -10.37 38.67
CA VAL A 106 -2.57 -9.01 38.30
C VAL A 106 -3.13 -8.60 36.94
N ILE A 107 -3.11 -9.51 35.95
CA ILE A 107 -3.69 -9.25 34.62
C ILE A 107 -5.21 -9.05 34.73
N ALA A 108 -5.88 -9.84 35.56
CA ALA A 108 -7.31 -9.66 35.81
C ALA A 108 -7.59 -8.33 36.54
N ALA A 109 -6.77 -7.94 37.50
CA ALA A 109 -6.92 -6.67 38.20
C ALA A 109 -6.70 -5.46 37.28
N ASP A 110 -5.67 -5.44 36.45
CA ASP A 110 -5.43 -4.32 35.52
C ASP A 110 -6.51 -4.22 34.43
N ARG A 111 -7.07 -5.36 34.00
CA ARG A 111 -8.09 -5.40 32.95
C ARG A 111 -9.51 -5.12 33.44
N TYR A 112 -9.83 -5.43 34.70
CA TYR A 112 -11.19 -5.35 35.22
C TYR A 112 -11.37 -4.38 36.40
N TRP A 113 -10.31 -3.71 36.88
CA TRP A 113 -10.47 -2.66 37.89
C TRP A 113 -10.82 -1.31 37.23
N PRO A 114 -12.01 -0.73 37.49
CA PRO A 114 -12.38 0.56 36.94
C PRO A 114 -11.45 1.65 37.49
N ARG A 115 -10.62 2.26 36.65
CA ARG A 115 -9.95 3.52 37.00
C ARG A 115 -10.99 4.64 36.94
N GLU A 116 -11.63 4.92 38.08
CA GLU A 116 -12.38 6.17 38.26
C GLU A 116 -11.42 7.34 38.00
N ARG A 117 -11.64 8.07 36.90
CA ARG A 117 -10.96 9.35 36.66
C ARG A 117 -11.66 10.40 37.54
N PRO A 118 -11.01 10.94 38.59
CA PRO A 118 -11.59 12.02 39.37
C PRO A 118 -11.70 13.27 38.49
N GLY A 119 -12.82 13.95 38.63
CA GLY A 119 -13.37 14.88 37.64
C GLY A 119 -12.47 16.07 37.29
N ALA A 120 -12.60 16.49 36.04
CA ALA A 120 -12.22 17.81 35.56
C ALA A 120 -13.12 18.86 36.21
N GLY A 121 -12.77 19.24 37.44
CA GLY A 121 -13.22 20.46 38.10
C GLY A 121 -12.19 21.56 37.84
N SER A 122 -12.66 22.64 37.24
CA SER A 122 -11.98 23.93 37.11
C SER A 122 -11.35 24.41 38.42
N GLU A 123 -10.07 24.79 38.41
CA GLU A 123 -9.58 26.04 39.00
C GLU A 123 -8.11 26.33 38.67
N SER A 124 -7.89 27.62 38.40
CA SER A 124 -6.66 28.36 38.08
C SER A 124 -5.61 28.30 39.20
N VAL A 125 -4.31 28.27 38.86
CA VAL A 125 -3.26 29.23 39.32
C VAL A 125 -1.98 29.08 38.46
N ALA A 126 -1.38 30.23 38.16
CA ALA A 126 -0.33 30.58 37.21
C ALA A 126 1.10 30.08 37.48
N GLN A 127 1.92 30.04 36.41
CA GLN A 127 3.34 30.43 36.41
C GLN A 127 3.83 30.77 34.97
N PRO A 128 4.95 31.51 34.78
CA PRO A 128 4.93 32.79 34.07
C PRO A 128 5.63 32.77 32.70
N ALA A 129 5.33 33.83 31.96
CA ALA A 129 5.80 34.15 30.62
C ALA A 129 7.31 34.46 30.51
N SER A 130 7.85 34.11 29.34
CA SER A 130 8.84 34.88 28.56
C SER A 130 8.67 34.44 27.10
N ALA A 131 7.82 35.13 26.33
CA ALA A 131 8.20 36.13 25.30
C ALA A 131 9.15 35.55 24.24
N THR A 132 8.73 35.30 23.00
CA THR A 132 8.42 36.38 22.03
C THR A 132 7.44 35.88 20.97
N THR A 133 6.28 36.54 20.88
CA THR A 133 5.30 36.38 19.81
C THR A 133 5.47 37.55 18.84
N ALA A 134 5.81 37.26 17.59
CA ALA A 134 5.53 38.18 16.49
C ALA A 134 4.08 37.90 16.04
N THR A 135 3.24 38.91 16.24
CA THR A 135 1.81 38.93 15.92
C THR A 135 1.61 38.90 14.41
N VAL A 136 0.95 37.86 13.89
CA VAL A 136 0.22 37.96 12.61
C VAL A 136 -1.25 37.96 12.98
N ALA A 137 -1.89 39.06 12.61
CA ALA A 137 -3.28 39.37 12.86
C ALA A 137 -4.21 38.41 12.11
N ASP A 138 -5.23 37.98 12.85
CA ASP A 138 -6.61 37.68 12.47
C ASP A 138 -6.93 37.85 10.97
N ALA A 139 -6.89 36.73 10.24
CA ALA A 139 -7.62 36.56 9.00
C ALA A 139 -8.75 35.56 9.28
N PRO A 140 -10.02 35.88 8.98
CA PRO A 140 -11.12 34.94 9.16
C PRO A 140 -10.84 33.71 8.28
N PRO A 141 -11.14 32.48 8.76
CA PRO A 141 -10.94 31.29 7.94
C PRO A 141 -11.74 31.47 6.64
N PRO A 142 -11.16 31.20 5.46
CA PRO A 142 -11.93 31.20 4.24
C PRO A 142 -13.06 30.21 4.45
N GLY A 143 -14.29 30.71 4.36
CA GLY A 143 -15.50 29.95 4.55
C GLY A 143 -15.44 28.69 3.70
N GLY A 144 -15.11 27.58 4.36
CA GLY A 144 -15.33 26.27 3.81
C GLY A 144 -16.81 26.17 3.57
N THR A 145 -17.21 26.14 2.30
CA THR A 145 -18.40 25.38 1.94
C THR A 145 -18.25 24.03 2.62
N GLU A 146 -18.99 23.81 3.72
CA GLU A 146 -19.21 22.49 4.27
C GLU A 146 -19.73 21.65 3.10
N THR A 147 -18.84 20.85 2.50
CA THR A 147 -19.25 19.82 1.56
C THR A 147 -20.16 18.91 2.35
N LYS A 148 -21.47 19.09 2.15
CA LYS A 148 -22.53 18.32 2.79
C LYS A 148 -22.23 16.84 2.58
N THR A 149 -21.81 16.15 3.65
CA THR A 149 -21.59 14.71 3.64
C THR A 149 -22.87 14.04 3.15
N ASP A 150 -22.75 13.21 2.10
CA ASP A 150 -23.90 12.49 1.56
C ASP A 150 -24.50 11.63 2.69
N PRO A 151 -25.77 11.82 3.08
CA PRO A 151 -26.38 10.99 4.12
C PRO A 151 -26.35 9.51 3.76
N ASN A 152 -26.34 9.16 2.47
CA ASN A 152 -26.33 7.78 1.99
C ASN A 152 -24.90 7.35 1.64
N SER A 153 -23.95 7.56 2.55
CA SER A 153 -22.55 7.18 2.34
C SER A 153 -22.03 6.26 3.45
N ILE A 154 -21.15 5.33 3.07
CA ILE A 154 -20.58 4.31 3.95
C ILE A 154 -19.10 4.03 3.65
N ALA A 155 -18.29 3.81 4.67
CA ALA A 155 -16.96 3.19 4.55
C ALA A 155 -16.96 1.80 5.17
N VAL A 156 -16.25 0.85 4.55
CA VAL A 156 -16.07 -0.51 5.10
C VAL A 156 -14.63 -0.66 5.56
N LEU A 157 -14.42 -0.68 6.87
CA LEU A 157 -13.10 -0.81 7.47
C LEU A 157 -12.62 -2.27 7.46
N PRO A 158 -11.31 -2.51 7.50
CA PRO A 158 -10.76 -3.85 7.68
C PRO A 158 -11.24 -4.46 8.99
N PHE A 159 -11.90 -5.61 8.91
CA PHE A 159 -12.36 -6.35 10.06
C PHE A 159 -11.17 -6.91 10.82
N VAL A 160 -11.24 -6.83 12.14
CA VAL A 160 -10.18 -7.28 13.04
C VAL A 160 -10.09 -8.80 13.02
N ASN A 161 -8.90 -9.36 12.77
CA ASN A 161 -8.65 -10.78 12.95
C ASN A 161 -8.63 -11.12 14.46
N MET A 162 -9.62 -11.89 14.93
CA MET A 162 -9.70 -12.41 16.30
C MET A 162 -9.42 -13.92 16.37
N SER A 163 -8.82 -14.48 15.32
CA SER A 163 -8.37 -15.87 15.26
C SER A 163 -7.07 -16.05 16.04
N ALA A 164 -6.78 -17.27 16.49
CA ALA A 164 -5.53 -17.57 17.21
C ALA A 164 -4.29 -17.52 16.30
N ASP A 165 -4.51 -17.71 15.01
CA ASP A 165 -3.48 -17.73 13.98
C ASP A 165 -3.50 -16.40 13.21
N ALA A 166 -2.41 -15.65 13.36
CA ALA A 166 -2.19 -14.34 12.75
C ALA A 166 -2.18 -14.42 11.23
N ASP A 167 -1.83 -15.58 10.65
CA ASP A 167 -1.85 -15.76 9.20
C ASP A 167 -3.28 -15.62 8.64
N ASN A 168 -4.34 -15.72 9.43
CA ASN A 168 -5.72 -15.51 8.94
C ASN A 168 -6.12 -14.03 8.73
N GLU A 169 -5.18 -13.11 8.86
CA GLU A 169 -5.47 -11.69 8.64
C GLU A 169 -5.89 -11.38 7.20
N TYR A 170 -5.34 -12.09 6.21
CA TYR A 170 -5.84 -11.99 4.82
C TYR A 170 -7.31 -12.38 4.70
N PHE A 171 -7.79 -13.28 5.56
CA PHE A 171 -9.15 -13.78 5.52
C PHE A 171 -10.12 -12.73 6.06
N SER A 172 -9.78 -12.05 7.16
CA SER A 172 -10.59 -10.94 7.68
C SER A 172 -10.62 -9.76 6.72
N ASP A 173 -9.48 -9.43 6.11
CA ASP A 173 -9.40 -8.41 5.06
C ASP A 173 -10.27 -8.79 3.86
N GLY A 174 -10.23 -10.06 3.46
CA GLY A 174 -11.04 -10.62 2.38
C GLY A 174 -12.54 -10.48 2.57
N ILE A 175 -13.03 -10.75 3.78
CA ILE A 175 -14.45 -10.57 4.13
C ILE A 175 -14.84 -9.09 4.04
N SER A 176 -14.01 -8.20 4.59
CA SER A 176 -14.25 -6.76 4.56
C SER A 176 -14.34 -6.25 3.12
N GLU A 177 -13.48 -6.79 2.26
CA GLU A 177 -13.44 -6.46 0.85
C GLU A 177 -14.68 -6.97 0.08
N GLU A 178 -15.20 -8.16 0.38
CA GLU A 178 -16.44 -8.61 -0.25
C GLU A 178 -17.66 -7.81 0.21
N LEU A 179 -17.72 -7.44 1.48
CA LEU A 179 -18.79 -6.56 1.96
C LEU A 179 -18.74 -5.21 1.25
N LEU A 180 -17.54 -4.64 1.07
CA LEU A 180 -17.34 -3.43 0.28
C LEU A 180 -17.83 -3.63 -1.16
N ASN A 181 -17.42 -4.71 -1.83
CA ASN A 181 -17.79 -5.00 -3.22
C ASN A 181 -19.31 -5.14 -3.41
N VAL A 182 -20.01 -5.78 -2.48
CA VAL A 182 -21.46 -5.90 -2.55
C VAL A 182 -22.14 -4.55 -2.33
N LEU A 183 -21.68 -3.76 -1.34
CA LEU A 183 -22.27 -2.47 -1.03
C LEU A 183 -22.08 -1.44 -2.15
N VAL A 184 -20.96 -1.49 -2.89
CA VAL A 184 -20.71 -0.60 -4.04
C VAL A 184 -21.77 -0.73 -5.13
N ARG A 185 -22.41 -1.91 -5.25
CA ARG A 185 -23.45 -2.19 -6.25
C ARG A 185 -24.85 -1.77 -5.81
N VAL A 186 -25.01 -1.24 -4.59
CA VAL A 186 -26.30 -0.79 -4.08
C VAL A 186 -26.61 0.59 -4.66
N GLU A 187 -27.64 0.68 -5.49
CA GLU A 187 -28.09 1.95 -6.06
C GLU A 187 -28.41 2.97 -4.95
N GLY A 188 -27.90 4.19 -5.12
CA GLY A 188 -28.10 5.28 -4.16
C GLY A 188 -27.21 5.22 -2.91
N LEU A 189 -26.27 4.26 -2.82
CA LEU A 189 -25.29 4.17 -1.74
C LEU A 189 -23.89 4.58 -2.22
N SER A 190 -23.34 5.64 -1.63
CA SER A 190 -21.97 6.09 -1.87
C SER A 190 -20.99 5.36 -0.97
N VAL A 191 -20.23 4.42 -1.53
CA VAL A 191 -19.22 3.65 -0.77
C VAL A 191 -17.84 4.25 -0.93
N ALA A 192 -17.16 4.53 0.19
CA ALA A 192 -15.76 4.95 0.21
C ALA A 192 -14.86 3.86 -0.38
N SER A 193 -13.78 4.27 -1.04
CA SER A 193 -12.88 3.34 -1.70
C SER A 193 -12.21 2.39 -0.72
N ARG A 194 -11.85 1.20 -1.24
CA ARG A 194 -11.10 0.18 -0.51
C ARG A 194 -9.82 0.75 0.07
N THR A 195 -8.97 1.35 -0.76
CA THR A 195 -7.65 1.83 -0.33
C THR A 195 -7.76 2.90 0.75
N SER A 196 -8.70 3.82 0.62
CA SER A 196 -8.92 4.87 1.62
C SER A 196 -9.45 4.28 2.93
N SER A 197 -10.38 3.32 2.87
CA SER A 197 -10.90 2.65 4.08
C SER A 197 -9.83 1.77 4.76
N PHE A 198 -9.00 1.08 3.97
CA PHE A 198 -7.98 0.15 4.47
C PHE A 198 -6.74 0.87 5.01
N ALA A 199 -6.55 2.16 4.70
CA ALA A 199 -5.48 2.98 5.28
C ALA A 199 -5.61 3.13 6.81
N TYR A 200 -6.79 2.90 7.37
CA TYR A 200 -7.07 2.94 8.80
C TYR A 200 -6.83 1.61 9.52
N LYS A 201 -6.35 0.58 8.82
CA LYS A 201 -6.03 -0.70 9.43
C LYS A 201 -5.04 -0.53 10.58
N GLY A 202 -5.38 -1.11 11.75
CA GLY A 202 -4.54 -1.06 12.94
C GLY A 202 -4.40 0.34 13.57
N ARG A 203 -5.21 1.32 13.16
CA ARG A 203 -5.26 2.64 13.80
C ARG A 203 -6.41 2.71 14.81
N GLU A 204 -6.14 3.28 15.98
CA GLU A 204 -7.15 3.53 17.00
C GLU A 204 -7.73 4.94 16.82
N LEU A 205 -8.59 5.11 15.80
CA LEU A 205 -9.36 6.34 15.57
C LEU A 205 -10.86 6.05 15.78
N SER A 206 -11.61 7.06 16.25
CA SER A 206 -13.06 6.92 16.38
C SER A 206 -13.74 6.92 15.01
N ALA A 207 -14.93 6.29 14.93
CA ALA A 207 -15.73 6.29 13.71
C ALA A 207 -16.09 7.72 13.27
N THR A 208 -16.23 8.65 14.23
CA THR A 208 -16.40 10.08 13.95
C THR A 208 -15.22 10.68 13.18
N ALA A 209 -13.98 10.42 13.60
CA ALA A 209 -12.79 10.94 12.92
C ALA A 209 -12.62 10.33 11.52
N ILE A 210 -12.78 9.01 11.41
CA ILE A 210 -12.71 8.29 10.14
C ILE A 210 -13.79 8.76 9.18
N GLY A 211 -15.03 8.94 9.66
CA GLY A 211 -16.15 9.45 8.87
C GLY A 211 -15.91 10.85 8.31
N ALA A 212 -15.28 11.73 9.11
CA ALA A 212 -14.91 13.07 8.65
C ALA A 212 -13.84 13.04 7.56
N GLU A 213 -12.78 12.24 7.74
CA GLU A 213 -11.69 12.11 6.75
C GLU A 213 -12.16 11.48 5.44
N LEU A 214 -12.96 10.41 5.53
CA LEU A 214 -13.51 9.71 4.36
C LEU A 214 -14.75 10.38 3.77
N LYS A 215 -15.26 11.43 4.43
CA LYS A 215 -16.50 12.14 4.06
C LYS A 215 -17.70 11.18 3.92
N VAL A 216 -17.86 10.30 4.92
CA VAL A 216 -18.98 9.33 4.98
C VAL A 216 -19.84 9.51 6.23
N ARG A 217 -21.14 9.23 6.10
CA ARG A 217 -22.12 9.29 7.20
C ARG A 217 -22.12 8.02 8.05
N HIS A 218 -21.70 6.89 7.48
CA HIS A 218 -21.70 5.58 8.14
C HIS A 218 -20.35 4.89 8.02
N VAL A 219 -19.99 4.13 9.05
CA VAL A 219 -18.82 3.25 9.05
C VAL A 219 -19.28 1.83 9.38
N LEU A 220 -18.86 0.87 8.57
CA LEU A 220 -18.99 -0.56 8.84
C LEU A 220 -17.65 -1.08 9.35
N GLU A 221 -17.66 -1.60 10.57
CA GLU A 221 -16.52 -2.27 11.18
C GLU A 221 -16.90 -3.65 11.69
N GLY A 222 -15.92 -4.46 12.08
CA GLY A 222 -16.21 -5.81 12.51
C GLY A 222 -15.00 -6.62 12.93
N SER A 223 -15.26 -7.88 13.22
CA SER A 223 -14.23 -8.86 13.56
C SER A 223 -14.54 -10.20 12.91
N VAL A 224 -13.47 -10.92 12.57
CA VAL A 224 -13.55 -12.27 12.02
C VAL A 224 -12.73 -13.20 12.91
N ARG A 225 -13.36 -14.30 13.35
CA ARG A 225 -12.70 -15.37 14.09
C ARG A 225 -12.90 -16.69 13.38
N LYS A 226 -11.81 -17.26 12.90
CA LYS A 226 -11.75 -18.57 12.27
C LYS A 226 -11.22 -19.61 13.25
N SER A 227 -11.86 -20.77 13.31
CA SER A 227 -11.46 -21.91 14.13
C SER A 227 -11.76 -23.20 13.38
N GLY A 228 -10.73 -23.81 12.79
CA GLY A 228 -10.89 -24.97 11.92
C GLY A 228 -11.78 -24.63 10.72
N ASN A 229 -12.87 -25.39 10.54
CA ASN A 229 -13.83 -25.16 9.46
C ASN A 229 -14.89 -24.09 9.77
N ARG A 230 -14.94 -23.51 10.98
CA ARG A 230 -15.98 -22.54 11.35
C ARG A 230 -15.45 -21.11 11.41
N VAL A 231 -16.31 -20.18 11.01
CA VAL A 231 -16.07 -18.75 11.00
C VAL A 231 -17.19 -18.05 11.76
N ARG A 232 -16.80 -17.16 12.67
CA ARG A 232 -17.66 -16.18 13.31
C ARG A 232 -17.32 -14.80 12.79
N ILE A 233 -18.29 -14.12 12.20
CA ILE A 233 -18.15 -12.74 11.72
C ILE A 233 -19.06 -11.87 12.56
N THR A 234 -18.53 -10.82 13.18
CA THR A 234 -19.35 -9.78 13.83
C THR A 234 -19.21 -8.50 13.04
N ALA A 235 -20.32 -7.94 12.58
CA ALA A 235 -20.34 -6.70 11.82
C ALA A 235 -21.18 -5.65 12.56
N GLN A 236 -20.74 -4.41 12.51
CA GLN A 236 -21.34 -3.29 13.23
C GLN A 236 -21.41 -2.08 12.32
N LEU A 237 -22.59 -1.46 12.26
CA LEU A 237 -22.83 -0.23 11.52
C LEU A 237 -22.90 0.93 12.50
N ILE A 238 -22.04 1.92 12.30
CA ILE A 238 -21.85 3.06 13.20
C ILE A 238 -22.22 4.37 12.48
N ASP A 239 -22.93 5.23 13.19
CA ASP A 239 -23.26 6.58 12.78
C ASP A 239 -22.10 7.55 13.08
N THR A 240 -21.49 8.15 12.05
CA THR A 240 -20.25 8.94 12.23
C THR A 240 -20.46 10.29 12.89
N ALA A 241 -21.67 10.87 12.89
CA ALA A 241 -21.93 12.15 13.55
C ALA A 241 -22.22 12.01 15.05
N SER A 242 -22.73 10.86 15.48
CA SER A 242 -23.09 10.61 16.88
C SER A 242 -22.25 9.54 17.57
N ASP A 243 -21.36 8.86 16.83
CA ASP A 243 -20.54 7.73 17.30
C ASP A 243 -21.40 6.59 17.91
N ARG A 244 -22.61 6.39 17.37
CA ARG A 244 -23.60 5.42 17.87
C ARG A 244 -23.70 4.21 16.97
N HIS A 245 -23.78 3.03 17.57
CA HIS A 245 -24.07 1.80 16.84
C HIS A 245 -25.54 1.82 16.42
N LEU A 246 -25.78 1.77 15.11
CA LEU A 246 -27.10 1.67 14.50
C LEU A 246 -27.56 0.22 14.42
N TRP A 247 -26.61 -0.68 14.17
CA TRP A 247 -26.86 -2.11 14.04
C TRP A 247 -25.59 -2.90 14.37
N SER A 248 -25.77 -4.10 14.91
CA SER A 248 -24.70 -5.06 15.17
C SER A 248 -25.27 -6.46 15.06
N GLU A 249 -24.57 -7.36 14.38
CA GLU A 249 -24.99 -8.74 14.24
C GLU A 249 -23.79 -9.69 14.16
N THR A 250 -23.99 -10.92 14.60
CA THR A 250 -22.98 -11.98 14.59
C THR A 250 -23.47 -13.15 13.74
N PHE A 251 -22.64 -13.58 12.80
CA PHE A 251 -22.92 -14.64 11.86
C PHE A 251 -21.94 -15.80 12.10
N ASP A 252 -22.47 -16.99 12.38
CA ASP A 252 -21.71 -18.22 12.63
C ASP A 252 -21.95 -19.23 11.50
N ARG A 253 -20.92 -19.59 10.73
CA ARG A 253 -21.03 -20.53 9.60
C ARG A 253 -19.80 -21.42 9.42
N GLU A 254 -19.94 -22.43 8.57
CA GLU A 254 -18.81 -23.20 8.04
C GLU A 254 -18.17 -22.49 6.83
N LEU A 255 -16.87 -22.69 6.60
CA LEU A 255 -16.11 -22.08 5.49
C LEU A 255 -16.67 -22.44 4.11
N THR A 256 -17.37 -23.56 3.97
CA THR A 256 -18.02 -23.97 2.72
C THR A 256 -19.19 -23.06 2.34
N ASP A 257 -19.81 -22.39 3.32
CA ASP A 257 -20.96 -21.49 3.13
C ASP A 257 -20.54 -20.02 3.19
N ILE A 258 -19.24 -19.72 3.11
CA ILE A 258 -18.70 -18.35 3.23
C ILE A 258 -19.17 -17.40 2.12
N PHE A 259 -19.68 -17.91 1.01
CA PHE A 259 -20.30 -17.07 0.00
C PHE A 259 -21.79 -16.83 0.28
N ALA A 260 -22.49 -17.80 0.90
CA ALA A 260 -23.86 -17.62 1.35
C ALA A 260 -23.95 -16.61 2.53
N ILE A 261 -22.94 -16.62 3.40
CA ILE A 261 -22.86 -15.64 4.51
C ILE A 261 -22.57 -14.22 3.99
N GLN A 262 -21.85 -14.05 2.85
CA GLN A 262 -21.62 -12.73 2.25
C GLN A 262 -22.93 -12.09 1.82
N ASP A 263 -23.77 -12.85 1.10
CA ASP A 263 -25.11 -12.44 0.71
C ASP A 263 -25.98 -12.07 1.91
N GLU A 264 -25.92 -12.88 2.96
CA GLU A 264 -26.69 -12.68 4.18
C GLU A 264 -26.25 -11.42 4.91
N ILE A 265 -24.95 -11.25 5.15
CA ILE A 265 -24.39 -10.08 5.83
C ILE A 265 -24.67 -8.82 5.01
N ALA A 266 -24.49 -8.85 3.69
CA ALA A 266 -24.78 -7.70 2.85
C ALA A 266 -26.27 -7.34 2.85
N LYS A 267 -27.18 -8.32 2.76
CA LYS A 267 -28.62 -8.09 2.89
C LYS A 267 -28.98 -7.53 4.26
N ALA A 268 -28.34 -8.01 5.34
CA ALA A 268 -28.55 -7.52 6.69
C ALA A 268 -28.06 -6.06 6.83
N ILE A 269 -26.87 -5.73 6.31
CA ILE A 269 -26.33 -4.36 6.30
C ILE A 269 -27.22 -3.45 5.46
N VAL A 270 -27.61 -3.85 4.25
CA VAL A 270 -28.52 -3.06 3.40
C VAL A 270 -29.88 -2.90 4.08
N GLY A 271 -30.38 -3.91 4.79
CA GLY A 271 -31.60 -3.83 5.59
C GLY A 271 -31.48 -2.82 6.74
N ALA A 272 -30.38 -2.87 7.49
CA ALA A 272 -30.09 -1.93 8.57
C ALA A 272 -29.92 -0.48 8.06
N LEU A 273 -29.23 -0.32 6.92
CA LEU A 273 -29.10 0.94 6.21
C LEU A 273 -30.47 1.43 5.74
N ARG A 274 -31.31 0.61 5.11
CA ARG A 274 -32.67 1.00 4.66
C ARG A 274 -33.55 1.49 5.79
N GLY A 275 -33.53 0.82 6.94
CA GLY A 275 -34.26 1.23 8.14
C GLY A 275 -33.83 2.61 8.67
N THR A 276 -32.63 3.05 8.34
CA THR A 276 -32.01 4.29 8.85
C THR A 276 -31.89 5.40 7.79
N LEU A 277 -31.76 5.05 6.51
CA LEU A 277 -31.43 5.93 5.38
C LEU A 277 -32.65 6.42 4.57
N GLY A 278 -33.83 5.80 4.72
CA GLY A 278 -35.00 6.18 3.92
C GLY A 278 -34.81 5.99 2.41
N VAL A 279 -33.90 5.10 1.99
CA VAL A 279 -33.75 4.69 0.59
C VAL A 279 -35.03 3.97 0.20
N GLY A 280 -35.86 4.63 -0.61
CA GLY A 280 -37.11 4.07 -1.15
C GLY A 280 -36.88 2.78 -1.94
N ASP A 281 -37.99 2.09 -2.27
CA ASP A 281 -38.13 0.75 -2.84
C ASP A 281 -37.30 0.43 -4.12
N ALA A 282 -35.98 0.59 -4.09
CA ALA A 282 -35.07 0.00 -5.06
C ALA A 282 -35.01 -1.51 -4.75
N GLN A 283 -35.68 -2.28 -5.61
CA GLN A 283 -35.72 -3.75 -5.58
C GLN A 283 -34.30 -4.32 -5.35
N PRO A 284 -34.08 -5.14 -4.31
CA PRO A 284 -32.81 -5.84 -4.15
C PRO A 284 -32.81 -7.02 -5.10
N VAL A 285 -32.39 -6.83 -6.35
CA VAL A 285 -31.97 -7.96 -7.18
C VAL A 285 -30.58 -7.71 -7.74
N VAL A 286 -29.63 -7.44 -6.84
CA VAL A 286 -28.28 -7.93 -7.08
C VAL A 286 -28.30 -9.36 -6.56
N GLN A 287 -28.56 -10.33 -7.44
CA GLN A 287 -28.09 -11.69 -7.16
C GLN A 287 -26.57 -11.60 -7.14
N VAL A 288 -26.00 -11.49 -5.95
CA VAL A 288 -24.57 -11.62 -5.71
C VAL A 288 -24.28 -13.10 -5.90
N ARG A 289 -24.14 -13.53 -7.16
CA ARG A 289 -23.67 -14.87 -7.42
C ARG A 289 -22.21 -14.89 -7.00
N ALA A 290 -21.86 -15.78 -6.08
CA ALA A 290 -20.47 -16.05 -5.75
C ALA A 290 -19.70 -16.33 -7.05
N ASP A 291 -18.70 -15.51 -7.35
CA ASP A 291 -17.92 -15.64 -8.59
C ASP A 291 -17.08 -16.92 -8.63
N THR A 292 -16.93 -17.57 -7.48
CA THR A 292 -16.33 -18.89 -7.33
C THR A 292 -17.00 -19.61 -6.15
N ALA A 293 -17.08 -20.94 -6.21
CA ALA A 293 -17.45 -21.77 -5.06
C ALA A 293 -16.21 -22.35 -4.36
N ASN A 294 -15.01 -22.06 -4.86
CA ASN A 294 -13.75 -22.56 -4.33
C ASN A 294 -13.10 -21.49 -3.44
N LEU A 295 -13.14 -21.72 -2.13
CA LEU A 295 -12.59 -20.76 -1.16
C LEU A 295 -11.08 -20.57 -1.30
N ASP A 296 -10.33 -21.63 -1.62
CA ASP A 296 -8.88 -21.52 -1.80
C ASP A 296 -8.54 -20.66 -3.03
N ALA A 297 -9.28 -20.83 -4.13
CA ALA A 297 -9.16 -19.98 -5.31
C ALA A 297 -9.48 -18.52 -4.97
N TYR A 298 -10.52 -18.30 -4.17
CA TYR A 298 -10.95 -16.98 -3.75
C TYR A 298 -9.91 -16.27 -2.85
N GLN A 299 -9.31 -16.98 -1.90
CA GLN A 299 -8.25 -16.45 -1.04
C GLN A 299 -7.00 -16.06 -1.84
N LEU A 300 -6.61 -16.89 -2.82
CA LEU A 300 -5.50 -16.57 -3.72
C LEU A 300 -5.80 -15.34 -4.57
N TYR A 301 -7.04 -15.20 -5.04
CA TYR A 301 -7.52 -14.02 -5.78
C TYR A 301 -7.44 -12.73 -4.96
N LEU A 302 -7.87 -12.77 -3.69
CA LEU A 302 -7.75 -11.63 -2.77
C LEU A 302 -6.29 -11.20 -2.59
N LYS A 303 -5.41 -12.16 -2.26
CA LYS A 303 -3.98 -11.89 -2.07
C LYS A 303 -3.32 -11.38 -3.35
N GLY A 304 -3.64 -11.97 -4.50
CA GLY A 304 -3.15 -11.53 -5.80
C GLY A 304 -3.56 -10.10 -6.12
N ARG A 305 -4.80 -9.73 -5.82
CA ARG A 305 -5.35 -8.39 -6.07
C ARG A 305 -4.71 -7.33 -5.20
N GLU A 306 -4.46 -7.62 -3.93
CA GLU A 306 -3.76 -6.69 -3.02
C GLU A 306 -2.37 -6.31 -3.57
N LEU A 307 -1.59 -7.31 -3.98
CA LEU A 307 -0.28 -7.12 -4.60
C LEU A 307 -0.35 -6.33 -5.91
N PHE A 308 -1.38 -6.60 -6.73
CA PHE A 308 -1.62 -5.88 -7.98
C PHE A 308 -1.94 -4.39 -7.75
N ILE A 309 -2.85 -4.06 -6.82
CA ILE A 309 -3.23 -2.68 -6.52
C ILE A 309 -2.02 -1.91 -5.97
N ALA A 310 -1.29 -2.50 -5.02
CA ALA A 310 -0.11 -1.91 -4.42
C ALA A 310 1.09 -1.79 -5.39
N ARG A 311 1.05 -2.48 -6.54
CA ARG A 311 2.18 -2.64 -7.48
C ARG A 311 3.43 -3.19 -6.81
N THR A 312 3.26 -4.13 -5.88
CA THR A 312 4.37 -4.80 -5.18
C THR A 312 4.32 -6.29 -5.43
N ARG A 313 5.49 -6.93 -5.57
CA ARG A 313 5.62 -8.38 -5.83
C ARG A 313 4.65 -8.86 -6.94
N LEU A 314 4.60 -8.13 -8.06
CA LEU A 314 3.73 -8.44 -9.19
C LEU A 314 3.98 -9.85 -9.75
N ASP A 315 5.21 -10.37 -9.64
CA ASP A 315 5.55 -11.75 -9.99
C ASP A 315 4.85 -12.78 -9.09
N GLU A 316 4.72 -12.49 -7.80
CA GLU A 316 3.92 -13.30 -6.85
C GLU A 316 2.43 -13.16 -7.17
N SER A 317 1.96 -11.95 -7.48
CA SER A 317 0.57 -11.70 -7.90
C SER A 317 0.18 -12.54 -9.13
N VAL A 318 1.02 -12.60 -10.17
CA VAL A 318 0.85 -13.50 -11.33
C VAL A 318 0.66 -14.95 -10.86
N ARG A 319 1.58 -15.47 -10.05
CA ARG A 319 1.53 -16.87 -9.56
C ARG A 319 0.28 -17.16 -8.72
N LEU A 320 -0.19 -16.19 -7.93
CA LEU A 320 -1.40 -16.34 -7.12
C LEU A 320 -2.65 -16.45 -8.01
N PHE A 321 -2.78 -15.58 -9.01
CA PHE A 321 -3.90 -15.67 -9.95
C PHE A 321 -3.84 -16.92 -10.83
N GLU A 322 -2.65 -17.36 -11.27
CA GLU A 322 -2.49 -18.63 -12.01
C GLU A 322 -3.00 -19.83 -11.18
N ARG A 323 -2.66 -19.86 -9.88
CA ARG A 323 -3.16 -20.90 -8.98
C ARG A 323 -4.67 -20.78 -8.73
N ALA A 324 -5.19 -19.56 -8.61
CA ALA A 324 -6.62 -19.34 -8.42
C ALA A 324 -7.45 -19.90 -9.59
N VAL A 325 -7.06 -19.59 -10.83
CA VAL A 325 -7.78 -20.07 -12.02
C VAL A 325 -7.55 -21.56 -12.31
N ALA A 326 -6.44 -22.14 -11.83
CA ALA A 326 -6.23 -23.58 -11.88
C ALA A 326 -7.13 -24.34 -10.90
N LEU A 327 -7.42 -23.76 -9.73
CA LEU A 327 -8.34 -24.31 -8.73
C LEU A 327 -9.81 -24.14 -9.10
N ASP A 328 -10.16 -23.04 -9.76
CA ASP A 328 -11.49 -22.82 -10.34
C ASP A 328 -11.40 -22.19 -11.74
N PRO A 329 -11.43 -23.01 -12.81
CA PRO A 329 -11.39 -22.52 -14.19
C PRO A 329 -12.60 -21.70 -14.63
N ASN A 330 -13.68 -21.65 -13.84
CA ASN A 330 -14.88 -20.84 -14.11
C ASN A 330 -14.91 -19.53 -13.30
N PHE A 331 -13.85 -19.25 -12.53
CA PHE A 331 -13.76 -18.02 -11.74
C PHE A 331 -13.39 -16.81 -12.61
N ALA A 332 -14.40 -16.10 -13.12
CA ALA A 332 -14.22 -14.99 -14.07
C ALA A 332 -13.29 -13.88 -13.55
N ARG A 333 -13.48 -13.43 -12.29
CA ARG A 333 -12.61 -12.42 -11.65
C ARG A 333 -11.17 -12.92 -11.43
N GLY A 334 -10.97 -14.23 -11.28
CA GLY A 334 -9.63 -14.84 -11.23
C GLY A 334 -8.89 -14.66 -12.55
N TRP A 335 -9.57 -14.93 -13.67
CA TRP A 335 -9.04 -14.71 -15.02
C TRP A 335 -8.82 -13.22 -15.32
N GLU A 336 -9.72 -12.34 -14.88
CA GLU A 336 -9.55 -10.89 -14.97
C GLU A 336 -8.28 -10.42 -14.26
N GLY A 337 -8.08 -10.84 -13.00
CA GLY A 337 -6.89 -10.51 -12.23
C GLY A 337 -5.62 -10.99 -12.92
N LEU A 338 -5.63 -12.22 -13.44
CA LEU A 338 -4.52 -12.77 -14.22
C LEU A 338 -4.22 -11.95 -15.47
N ALA A 339 -5.25 -11.52 -16.19
CA ALA A 339 -5.11 -10.68 -17.38
C ALA A 339 -4.44 -9.35 -17.05
N ALA A 340 -4.96 -8.66 -16.03
CA ALA A 340 -4.49 -7.35 -15.61
C ALA A 340 -3.04 -7.38 -15.11
N VAL A 341 -2.68 -8.33 -14.25
CA VAL A 341 -1.32 -8.42 -13.71
C VAL A 341 -0.30 -8.86 -14.77
N SER A 342 -0.70 -9.76 -15.68
CA SER A 342 0.21 -10.25 -16.73
C SER A 342 0.55 -9.17 -17.75
N ALA A 343 -0.36 -8.25 -18.04
CA ALA A 343 -0.05 -7.09 -18.87
C ALA A 343 0.83 -6.09 -18.10
N VAL A 344 0.44 -5.72 -16.88
CA VAL A 344 1.07 -4.59 -16.20
C VAL A 344 2.49 -4.88 -15.71
N ILE A 345 2.83 -6.12 -15.39
CA ILE A 345 4.16 -6.45 -14.90
C ILE A 345 5.25 -6.14 -15.94
N VAL A 346 4.90 -6.12 -17.23
CA VAL A 346 5.80 -5.78 -18.34
C VAL A 346 6.26 -4.32 -18.24
N ASP A 347 5.34 -3.39 -17.94
CA ASP A 347 5.66 -1.97 -17.71
C ASP A 347 6.54 -1.74 -16.47
N TRP A 348 6.61 -2.74 -15.58
CA TRP A 348 7.43 -2.74 -14.37
C TRP A 348 8.66 -3.66 -14.49
N SER A 349 9.01 -4.10 -15.71
CA SER A 349 10.10 -5.06 -15.95
C SER A 349 11.46 -4.65 -15.38
N ASN A 350 11.71 -3.36 -15.15
CA ASN A 350 12.92 -2.88 -14.48
C ASN A 350 13.05 -3.43 -13.04
N SER A 351 11.92 -3.62 -12.36
CA SER A 351 11.83 -4.22 -11.02
C SER A 351 11.84 -5.75 -11.07
N TYR A 352 11.70 -6.34 -12.25
CA TYR A 352 11.57 -7.77 -12.48
C TYR A 352 12.45 -8.20 -13.67
N PRO A 353 13.79 -8.21 -13.52
CA PRO A 353 14.68 -8.61 -14.61
C PRO A 353 14.48 -10.09 -14.98
N GLY A 354 14.54 -10.40 -16.27
CA GLY A 354 14.45 -11.78 -16.78
C GLY A 354 13.03 -12.30 -17.05
N LEU A 355 12.01 -11.44 -17.03
CA LEU A 355 10.66 -11.81 -17.44
C LEU A 355 10.59 -12.15 -18.94
N ASP A 356 9.87 -13.23 -19.27
CA ASP A 356 9.41 -13.51 -20.64
C ASP A 356 8.19 -12.63 -20.95
N GLN A 357 8.47 -11.40 -21.38
CA GLN A 357 7.43 -10.39 -21.66
C GLN A 357 6.46 -10.85 -22.76
N PRO A 358 6.90 -11.42 -23.90
CA PRO A 358 5.98 -11.95 -24.91
C PRO A 358 5.03 -13.02 -24.35
N ALA A 359 5.51 -13.93 -23.51
CA ALA A 359 4.66 -14.93 -22.88
C ALA A 359 3.65 -14.31 -21.89
N LEU A 360 4.04 -13.27 -21.16
CA LEU A 360 3.16 -12.53 -20.26
C LEU A 360 2.06 -11.77 -21.01
N LEU A 361 2.38 -11.10 -22.12
CA LEU A 361 1.39 -10.42 -22.96
C LEU A 361 0.43 -11.41 -23.63
N THR A 362 0.94 -12.56 -24.07
CA THR A 362 0.12 -13.66 -24.62
C THR A 362 -0.84 -14.20 -23.55
N ARG A 363 -0.32 -14.45 -22.34
CA ARG A 363 -1.12 -14.89 -21.19
C ARG A 363 -2.19 -13.86 -20.82
N SER A 364 -1.85 -12.56 -20.83
CA SER A 364 -2.81 -11.48 -20.55
C SER A 364 -3.99 -11.52 -21.52
N THR A 365 -3.70 -11.67 -22.82
CA THR A 365 -4.72 -11.75 -23.87
C THR A 365 -5.64 -12.96 -23.66
N GLN A 366 -5.07 -14.15 -23.45
CA GLN A 366 -5.83 -15.39 -23.23
C GLN A 366 -6.70 -15.31 -21.96
N ALA A 367 -6.16 -14.75 -20.88
CA ALA A 367 -6.88 -14.58 -19.63
C ALA A 367 -8.02 -13.56 -19.78
N ALA A 368 -7.81 -12.46 -20.51
CA ALA A 368 -8.85 -11.47 -20.77
C ALA A 368 -10.01 -12.06 -21.60
N GLU A 369 -9.70 -12.84 -22.64
CA GLU A 369 -10.69 -13.54 -23.45
C GLU A 369 -11.49 -14.55 -22.62
N ARG A 370 -10.80 -15.31 -21.75
CA ARG A 370 -11.46 -16.28 -20.87
C ARG A 370 -12.35 -15.60 -19.83
N ALA A 371 -11.90 -14.49 -19.24
CA ALA A 371 -12.68 -13.70 -18.30
C ALA A 371 -13.98 -13.19 -18.95
N LEU A 372 -13.88 -12.58 -20.13
CA LEU A 372 -15.04 -12.04 -20.87
C LEU A 372 -15.98 -13.14 -21.39
N ALA A 373 -15.47 -14.33 -21.70
CA ALA A 373 -16.30 -15.47 -22.07
C ALA A 373 -17.11 -16.02 -20.88
N LEU A 374 -16.61 -15.87 -19.66
CA LEU A 374 -17.30 -16.27 -18.43
C LEU A 374 -18.26 -15.19 -17.94
N ASP A 375 -17.82 -13.93 -17.98
CA ASP A 375 -18.60 -12.77 -17.60
C ASP A 375 -18.27 -11.58 -18.53
N PRO A 376 -19.16 -11.28 -19.50
CA PRO A 376 -18.96 -10.18 -20.44
C PRO A 376 -19.17 -8.80 -19.83
N THR A 377 -19.63 -8.71 -18.57
CA THR A 377 -19.85 -7.43 -17.86
C THR A 377 -18.58 -6.91 -17.19
N LEU A 378 -17.50 -7.72 -17.14
CA LEU A 378 -16.24 -7.34 -16.54
C LEU A 378 -15.55 -6.19 -17.31
N SER A 379 -15.07 -5.21 -16.55
CA SER A 379 -14.43 -4.00 -17.07
C SER A 379 -12.92 -4.18 -17.32
N MET A 380 -12.19 -4.71 -16.33
CA MET A 380 -10.73 -4.80 -16.37
C MET A 380 -10.14 -5.63 -17.53
N PRO A 381 -10.79 -6.69 -18.07
CA PRO A 381 -10.25 -7.41 -19.22
C PRO A 381 -10.09 -6.53 -20.47
N TRP A 382 -10.99 -5.57 -20.68
CA TRP A 382 -10.88 -4.59 -21.77
C TRP A 382 -9.66 -3.69 -21.57
N ALA A 383 -9.48 -3.18 -20.34
CA ALA A 383 -8.32 -2.37 -19.98
C ALA A 383 -7.00 -3.15 -20.12
N ALA A 384 -6.97 -4.43 -19.72
CA ALA A 384 -5.79 -5.29 -19.84
C ALA A 384 -5.39 -5.50 -21.31
N ARG A 385 -6.37 -5.69 -22.21
CA ARG A 385 -6.12 -5.77 -23.66
C ARG A 385 -5.58 -4.46 -24.23
N SER A 386 -6.05 -3.31 -23.75
CA SER A 386 -5.45 -2.02 -24.12
C SER A 386 -3.98 -1.96 -23.73
N LEU A 387 -3.63 -2.39 -22.51
CA LEU A 387 -2.24 -2.40 -22.05
C LEU A 387 -1.34 -3.35 -22.86
N VAL A 388 -1.89 -4.47 -23.36
CA VAL A 388 -1.18 -5.33 -24.33
C VAL A 388 -0.89 -4.59 -25.63
N ILE A 389 -1.83 -3.80 -26.14
CA ILE A 389 -1.62 -2.96 -27.34
C ILE A 389 -0.57 -1.87 -27.08
N ALA A 390 -0.59 -1.25 -25.90
CA ALA A 390 0.39 -0.23 -25.51
C ALA A 390 1.84 -0.76 -25.43
N ASN A 391 2.01 -2.09 -25.35
CA ASN A 391 3.30 -2.77 -25.39
C ASN A 391 3.71 -3.22 -26.81
N ALA A 392 2.90 -2.94 -27.84
CA ALA A 392 3.27 -3.14 -29.24
C ALA A 392 4.03 -1.93 -29.80
N MET A 393 4.81 -2.14 -30.87
CA MET A 393 5.54 -1.06 -31.56
C MET A 393 5.38 -1.22 -33.08
N PRO A 394 4.74 -0.27 -33.79
CA PRO A 394 4.05 0.93 -33.29
C PRO A 394 2.79 0.60 -32.47
N ILE A 395 2.36 1.53 -31.62
CA ILE A 395 1.16 1.41 -30.79
C ILE A 395 -0.08 1.83 -31.59
N ASP A 396 -1.12 1.00 -31.58
CA ASP A 396 -2.45 1.35 -32.10
C ASP A 396 -3.26 2.10 -31.02
N PHE A 397 -2.94 3.37 -30.82
CA PHE A 397 -3.61 4.22 -29.82
C PHE A 397 -5.12 4.33 -30.03
N ALA A 398 -5.59 4.29 -31.29
CA ALA A 398 -7.02 4.37 -31.57
C ALA A 398 -7.77 3.16 -31.00
N ASN A 399 -7.21 1.96 -31.17
CA ASN A 399 -7.80 0.75 -30.59
C ASN A 399 -7.58 0.67 -29.07
N ALA A 400 -6.39 1.03 -28.58
CA ALA A 400 -6.09 1.06 -27.14
C ALA A 400 -7.08 1.94 -26.36
N LEU A 401 -7.27 3.19 -26.80
CA LEU A 401 -8.20 4.13 -26.17
C LEU A 401 -9.66 3.63 -26.26
N LYS A 402 -10.07 3.05 -27.40
CA LYS A 402 -11.41 2.45 -27.54
C LYS A 402 -11.66 1.30 -26.55
N LEU A 403 -10.65 0.50 -26.25
CA LEU A 403 -10.77 -0.57 -25.26
C LEU A 403 -10.84 -0.01 -23.83
N LEU A 404 -10.13 1.08 -23.54
CA LEU A 404 -10.21 1.77 -22.26
C LEU A 404 -11.57 2.46 -22.07
N ASP A 405 -12.12 3.06 -23.13
CA ASP A 405 -13.48 3.61 -23.12
C ASP A 405 -14.50 2.51 -22.81
N ARG A 406 -14.39 1.34 -23.44
CA ARG A 406 -15.25 0.18 -23.12
C ARG A 406 -15.09 -0.29 -21.68
N ALA A 407 -13.87 -0.29 -21.14
CA ALA A 407 -13.65 -0.64 -19.74
C ALA A 407 -14.40 0.35 -18.82
N ILE A 408 -14.30 1.65 -19.08
CA ILE A 408 -14.96 2.71 -18.30
C ILE A 408 -16.47 2.67 -18.47
N GLU A 409 -16.99 2.36 -19.67
CA GLU A 409 -18.42 2.16 -19.91
C GLU A 409 -18.96 0.93 -19.15
N ALA A 410 -18.19 -0.16 -19.09
CA ALA A 410 -18.58 -1.37 -18.37
C ALA A 410 -18.57 -1.19 -16.84
N ASP A 411 -17.61 -0.43 -16.31
CA ASP A 411 -17.56 -0.04 -14.90
C ASP A 411 -17.01 1.39 -14.75
N PRO A 412 -17.88 2.41 -14.57
CA PRO A 412 -17.47 3.78 -14.34
C PRO A 412 -16.71 4.01 -13.03
N ARG A 413 -16.64 3.00 -12.14
CA ARG A 413 -15.87 3.03 -10.90
C ARG A 413 -14.52 2.32 -11.02
N ASN A 414 -14.12 1.90 -12.21
CA ASN A 414 -12.80 1.30 -12.43
C ASN A 414 -11.69 2.37 -12.51
N ALA A 415 -11.14 2.71 -11.34
CA ALA A 415 -10.05 3.69 -11.21
C ALA A 415 -8.80 3.35 -12.06
N THR A 416 -8.51 2.06 -12.29
CA THR A 416 -7.34 1.64 -13.08
C THR A 416 -7.54 1.88 -14.58
N ALA A 417 -8.77 1.80 -15.09
CA ALA A 417 -9.04 2.12 -16.49
C ALA A 417 -8.81 3.62 -16.79
N PHE A 418 -9.26 4.51 -15.89
CA PHE A 418 -8.94 5.94 -15.96
C PHE A 418 -7.44 6.21 -15.88
N LEU A 419 -6.72 5.55 -14.97
CA LEU A 419 -5.27 5.66 -14.87
C LEU A 419 -4.58 5.34 -16.21
N TRP A 420 -4.90 4.19 -16.81
CA TRP A 420 -4.26 3.76 -18.05
C TRP A 420 -4.62 4.65 -19.24
N ARG A 421 -5.87 5.12 -19.34
CA ARG A 421 -6.27 6.10 -20.37
C ARG A 421 -5.59 7.44 -20.19
N GLY A 422 -5.43 7.91 -18.96
CA GLY A 422 -4.67 9.11 -18.65
C GLY A 422 -3.20 9.01 -19.07
N ILE A 423 -2.56 7.84 -18.91
CA ILE A 423 -1.18 7.61 -19.36
C ILE A 423 -1.08 7.67 -20.90
N ASP A 424 -2.04 7.08 -21.63
CA ASP A 424 -2.09 7.18 -23.08
C ASP A 424 -2.30 8.64 -23.54
N TRP A 425 -3.13 9.40 -22.81
CA TRP A 425 -3.27 10.85 -23.05
C TRP A 425 -2.00 11.63 -22.81
N VAL A 426 -1.23 11.30 -21.76
CA VAL A 426 0.11 11.88 -21.56
C VAL A 426 0.99 11.55 -22.76
N THR A 427 1.03 10.30 -23.21
CA THR A 427 1.87 9.88 -24.35
C THR A 427 1.52 10.65 -25.62
N LEU A 428 0.23 10.85 -25.88
CA LEU A 428 -0.29 11.58 -27.04
C LEU A 428 -0.21 13.11 -26.91
N GLY A 429 0.21 13.64 -25.76
CA GLY A 429 0.32 15.08 -25.51
C GLY A 429 -0.99 15.78 -25.13
N PHE A 430 -2.10 15.06 -24.94
CA PHE A 430 -3.38 15.63 -24.51
C PHE A 430 -3.44 15.78 -22.98
N LEU A 431 -2.58 16.65 -22.44
CA LEU A 431 -2.32 16.73 -21.00
C LEU A 431 -3.56 17.12 -20.16
N GLU A 432 -4.44 17.97 -20.68
CA GLU A 432 -5.70 18.31 -20.00
C GLU A 432 -6.62 17.10 -19.84
N ARG A 433 -6.72 16.25 -20.88
CA ARG A 433 -7.50 15.01 -20.81
C ARG A 433 -6.86 14.02 -19.83
N ALA A 434 -5.54 13.95 -19.82
CA ALA A 434 -4.80 13.11 -18.88
C ALA A 434 -5.10 13.50 -17.43
N VAL A 435 -4.97 14.79 -17.08
CA VAL A 435 -5.24 15.28 -15.72
C VAL A 435 -6.70 15.09 -15.33
N ALA A 436 -7.65 15.29 -16.26
CA ALA A 436 -9.07 15.00 -16.01
C ALA A 436 -9.32 13.51 -15.70
N ASP A 437 -8.67 12.59 -16.41
CA ASP A 437 -8.76 11.15 -16.11
C ASP A 437 -8.11 10.80 -14.76
N PHE A 438 -6.98 11.43 -14.40
CA PHE A 438 -6.39 11.24 -13.07
C PHE A 438 -7.26 11.83 -11.95
N ASP A 439 -7.96 12.93 -12.20
CA ASP A 439 -8.97 13.48 -11.29
C ASP A 439 -10.15 12.53 -11.10
N ALA A 440 -10.67 11.95 -12.18
CA ALA A 440 -11.71 10.93 -12.10
C ALA A 440 -11.24 9.70 -11.32
N CYS A 441 -10.00 9.24 -11.56
CA CYS A 441 -9.41 8.15 -10.78
C CYS A 441 -9.35 8.48 -9.28
N LEU A 442 -8.86 9.67 -8.91
CA LEU A 442 -8.73 10.09 -7.51
C LEU A 442 -10.07 10.42 -6.86
N ALA A 443 -11.09 10.78 -7.63
CA ALA A 443 -12.46 10.93 -7.13
C ALA A 443 -13.05 9.57 -6.73
N ILE A 444 -12.69 8.49 -7.45
CA ILE A 444 -13.07 7.12 -7.09
C ILE A 444 -12.25 6.66 -5.89
N ASP A 445 -10.92 6.84 -5.92
CA ASP A 445 -10.03 6.44 -4.84
C ASP A 445 -8.94 7.50 -4.54
N PRO A 446 -9.16 8.37 -3.54
CA PRO A 446 -8.21 9.42 -3.15
C PRO A 446 -6.86 8.89 -2.65
N ALA A 447 -6.79 7.63 -2.24
CA ALA A 447 -5.58 6.98 -1.76
C ALA A 447 -4.84 6.20 -2.86
N TYR A 448 -5.35 6.16 -4.10
CA TYR A 448 -4.68 5.42 -5.17
C TYR A 448 -3.40 6.14 -5.64
N GLU A 449 -2.27 5.72 -5.08
CA GLU A 449 -0.99 6.43 -5.21
C GLU A 449 -0.48 6.52 -6.65
N ASN A 450 -0.80 5.55 -7.50
CA ASN A 450 -0.41 5.64 -8.91
C ASN A 450 -1.14 6.77 -9.65
N CYS A 451 -2.42 7.02 -9.35
CA CYS A 451 -3.14 8.14 -9.92
C CYS A 451 -2.62 9.48 -9.37
N LEU A 452 -2.31 9.54 -8.07
CA LEU A 452 -1.69 10.72 -7.47
C LEU A 452 -0.37 11.07 -8.17
N ARG A 453 0.49 10.07 -8.39
CA ARG A 453 1.78 10.21 -9.06
C ARG A 453 1.63 10.68 -10.51
N TRP A 454 0.75 10.03 -11.27
CA TRP A 454 0.56 10.39 -12.68
C TRP A 454 -0.11 11.76 -12.83
N LYS A 455 -0.98 12.16 -11.90
CA LYS A 455 -1.46 13.53 -11.82
C LYS A 455 -0.34 14.54 -11.57
N ALA A 456 0.56 14.25 -10.63
CA ALA A 456 1.71 15.11 -10.34
C ALA A 456 2.59 15.31 -11.59
N VAL A 457 2.83 14.23 -12.35
CA VAL A 457 3.55 14.26 -13.62
C VAL A 457 2.78 15.02 -14.71
N GLY A 458 1.46 14.81 -14.83
CA GLY A 458 0.61 15.52 -15.79
C GLY A 458 0.63 17.03 -15.57
N LEU A 459 0.53 17.47 -14.30
CA LEU A 459 0.62 18.89 -13.92
C LEU A 459 2.01 19.47 -14.21
N LEU A 460 3.08 18.72 -13.93
CA LEU A 460 4.43 19.12 -14.29
C LEU A 460 4.54 19.38 -15.81
N TYR A 461 3.95 18.51 -16.64
CA TYR A 461 4.00 18.65 -18.10
C TYR A 461 3.11 19.77 -18.63
N GLN A 462 2.02 20.11 -17.94
CA GLN A 462 1.22 21.31 -18.23
C GLN A 462 1.96 22.60 -17.86
N GLY A 463 3.07 22.52 -17.14
CA GLY A 463 3.77 23.69 -16.59
C GLY A 463 3.25 24.16 -15.24
N ASP A 464 2.27 23.48 -14.64
CA ASP A 464 1.84 23.70 -13.25
C ASP A 464 2.79 22.99 -12.28
N THR A 465 4.04 23.43 -12.31
CA THR A 465 5.16 22.82 -11.58
C THR A 465 4.94 22.83 -10.07
N ASP A 466 4.32 23.88 -9.52
CA ASP A 466 4.07 24.00 -8.09
C ASP A 466 3.01 22.99 -7.62
N ALA A 467 1.90 22.82 -8.36
CA ALA A 467 0.92 21.80 -8.03
C ALA A 467 1.48 20.39 -8.21
N GLY A 468 2.24 20.16 -9.28
CA GLY A 468 2.93 18.89 -9.53
C GLY A 468 3.85 18.49 -8.38
N LEU A 469 4.73 19.40 -7.93
CA LEU A 469 5.65 19.14 -6.81
C LEU A 469 4.91 18.86 -5.50
N ARG A 470 3.89 19.66 -5.15
CA ARG A 470 3.11 19.43 -3.92
C ARG A 470 2.47 18.04 -3.90
N LEU A 471 1.89 17.59 -5.01
CA LEU A 471 1.30 16.25 -5.10
C LEU A 471 2.36 15.15 -5.05
N TYR A 472 3.52 15.39 -5.67
CA TYR A 472 4.65 14.47 -5.60
C TYR A 472 5.18 14.31 -4.16
N GLU A 473 5.34 15.42 -3.42
CA GLU A 473 5.74 15.43 -2.00
C GLU A 473 4.75 14.67 -1.11
N GLN A 474 3.44 14.85 -1.35
CA GLN A 474 2.40 14.07 -0.67
C GLN A 474 2.54 12.56 -0.95
N GLY A 475 2.89 12.19 -2.18
CA GLY A 475 3.19 10.80 -2.55
C GLY A 475 4.43 10.25 -1.86
N MET A 476 5.50 11.04 -1.76
CA MET A 476 6.74 10.63 -1.07
C MET A 476 6.49 10.33 0.41
N ALA A 477 5.65 11.13 1.09
CA ALA A 477 5.26 10.88 2.49
C ALA A 477 4.55 9.52 2.70
N ARG A 478 4.01 8.92 1.64
CA ARG A 478 3.38 7.59 1.65
C ARG A 478 4.31 6.46 1.19
N GLY A 479 5.61 6.73 0.99
CA GLY A 479 6.62 5.74 0.61
C GLY A 479 6.94 5.66 -0.89
N PHE A 480 6.49 6.63 -1.69
CA PHE A 480 6.64 6.60 -3.16
C PHE A 480 7.65 7.59 -3.70
N SER A 481 8.90 7.18 -3.74
CA SER A 481 10.03 8.00 -4.21
C SER A 481 10.69 7.50 -5.51
N ARG A 482 10.65 6.18 -5.76
CA ARG A 482 11.39 5.58 -6.91
C ARG A 482 10.69 5.72 -8.25
N ASN A 483 9.37 5.50 -8.33
CA ASN A 483 8.67 5.49 -9.62
C ASN A 483 8.31 6.93 -10.06
N ARG A 484 8.70 7.33 -11.27
CA ARG A 484 8.58 8.71 -11.81
C ARG A 484 9.27 9.81 -11.00
N GLY A 485 10.09 9.47 -10.00
CA GLY A 485 10.83 10.47 -9.21
C GLY A 485 11.85 11.23 -10.06
N ASN A 486 12.43 10.56 -11.05
CA ASN A 486 13.28 11.14 -12.08
C ASN A 486 12.64 12.39 -12.74
N SER A 487 11.33 12.37 -13.03
CA SER A 487 10.63 13.51 -13.66
C SER A 487 10.77 14.83 -12.89
N PHE A 488 11.04 14.78 -11.57
CA PHE A 488 11.15 15.97 -10.73
C PHE A 488 12.60 16.44 -10.51
N VAL A 489 13.62 15.66 -10.93
CA VAL A 489 15.04 15.96 -10.67
C VAL A 489 15.46 17.29 -11.29
N GLU A 490 15.15 17.51 -12.57
CA GLU A 490 15.56 18.75 -13.23
C GLU A 490 14.87 19.98 -12.63
N THR A 491 13.58 19.86 -12.35
CA THR A 491 12.78 20.89 -11.68
C THR A 491 13.36 21.28 -10.32
N LEU A 492 13.75 20.30 -9.49
CA LEU A 492 14.37 20.56 -8.19
C LEU A 492 15.70 21.31 -8.34
N ILE A 493 16.56 20.92 -9.29
CA ILE A 493 17.84 21.59 -9.53
C ILE A 493 17.62 23.03 -9.98
N ARG A 494 16.69 23.27 -10.92
CA ARG A 494 16.36 24.63 -11.41
C ARG A 494 15.81 25.56 -10.33
N ARG A 495 15.16 25.00 -9.31
CA ARG A 495 14.67 25.73 -8.12
C ARG A 495 15.73 25.95 -7.04
N GLY A 496 16.95 25.46 -7.25
CA GLY A 496 18.04 25.55 -6.29
C GLY A 496 18.08 24.43 -5.25
N ASP A 497 17.12 23.49 -5.27
CA ASP A 497 17.08 22.35 -4.35
C ASP A 497 17.94 21.18 -4.86
N THR A 498 19.23 21.45 -5.01
CA THR A 498 20.20 20.47 -5.48
C THR A 498 20.38 19.33 -4.46
N PHE A 499 20.11 19.57 -3.19
CA PHE A 499 20.19 18.54 -2.15
C PHE A 499 19.07 17.52 -2.33
N ALA A 500 17.81 17.95 -2.42
CA ALA A 500 16.69 17.04 -2.68
C ALA A 500 16.85 16.31 -4.01
N ALA A 501 17.30 17.01 -5.06
CA ALA A 501 17.57 16.38 -6.35
C ALA A 501 18.61 15.24 -6.25
N ARG A 502 19.71 15.46 -5.52
CA ARG A 502 20.74 14.42 -5.31
C ARG A 502 20.23 13.25 -4.47
N LEU A 503 19.42 13.53 -3.44
CA LEU A 503 18.80 12.48 -2.64
C LEU A 503 17.90 11.60 -3.53
N LEU A 504 17.08 12.23 -4.36
CA LEU A 504 16.15 11.56 -5.27
C LEU A 504 16.86 10.76 -6.37
N MET A 505 17.96 11.28 -6.93
CA MET A 505 18.79 10.53 -7.87
C MET A 505 19.44 9.32 -7.20
N ARG A 506 19.98 9.48 -5.98
CA ARG A 506 20.62 8.39 -5.23
C ARG A 506 19.64 7.28 -4.90
N GLU A 507 18.42 7.63 -4.52
CA GLU A 507 17.35 6.68 -4.25
C GLU A 507 16.96 5.84 -5.47
N GLN A 508 17.18 6.37 -6.67
CA GLN A 508 16.97 5.70 -7.95
C GLN A 508 18.23 4.99 -8.50
N ASP A 509 19.25 4.80 -7.66
CA ASP A 509 20.50 4.10 -7.98
C ASP A 509 21.32 4.78 -9.10
N TRP A 510 21.22 6.12 -9.20
CA TRP A 510 21.97 6.87 -10.20
C TRP A 510 23.48 6.86 -9.92
N PRO A 511 24.34 6.57 -10.93
CA PRO A 511 25.79 6.66 -10.74
C PRO A 511 26.22 8.08 -10.37
N VAL A 512 27.19 8.20 -9.46
CA VAL A 512 27.66 9.51 -8.95
C VAL A 512 28.14 10.42 -10.09
N GLU A 513 28.82 9.86 -11.09
CA GLU A 513 29.29 10.59 -12.27
C GLU A 513 28.12 11.21 -13.07
N ILE A 514 27.00 10.50 -13.17
CA ILE A 514 25.77 10.98 -13.81
C ILE A 514 25.15 12.09 -12.97
N GLN A 515 25.03 11.89 -11.65
CA GLN A 515 24.49 12.92 -10.75
C GLN A 515 25.27 14.24 -10.88
N GLN A 516 26.60 14.17 -10.93
CA GLN A 516 27.47 15.34 -11.10
C GLN A 516 27.28 15.99 -12.46
N ALA A 517 27.24 15.18 -13.54
CA ALA A 517 27.03 15.66 -14.89
C ALA A 517 25.69 16.39 -15.07
N VAL A 518 24.61 15.81 -14.54
CA VAL A 518 23.26 16.38 -14.62
C VAL A 518 23.15 17.68 -13.84
N VAL A 519 23.66 17.73 -12.60
CA VAL A 519 23.67 18.96 -11.81
C VAL A 519 24.53 20.04 -12.49
N ALA A 520 25.72 19.69 -12.98
CA ALA A 520 26.60 20.64 -13.67
C ALA A 520 25.94 21.19 -14.94
N LEU A 521 25.32 20.32 -15.75
CA LEU A 521 24.60 20.73 -16.95
C LEU A 521 23.47 21.71 -16.63
N ILE A 522 22.61 21.37 -15.67
CA ILE A 522 21.42 22.19 -15.39
C ILE A 522 21.83 23.54 -14.76
N THR A 523 22.86 23.55 -13.90
CA THR A 523 23.31 24.78 -13.22
C THR A 523 24.19 25.68 -14.08
N THR A 524 25.00 25.11 -14.99
CA THR A 524 25.98 25.87 -15.80
C THR A 524 25.63 25.99 -17.28
N GLY A 525 24.61 25.24 -17.74
CA GLY A 525 24.27 25.09 -19.15
C GLY A 525 25.27 24.25 -19.97
N LYS A 526 26.29 23.65 -19.32
CA LYS A 526 27.36 22.92 -20.01
C LYS A 526 27.38 21.45 -19.61
N ALA A 527 27.17 20.57 -20.59
CA ALA A 527 27.36 19.14 -20.42
C ALA A 527 28.86 18.79 -20.34
N PRO A 528 29.26 17.71 -19.64
CA PRO A 528 30.65 17.24 -19.67
C PRO A 528 31.10 16.91 -21.11
N PRO A 529 32.40 17.12 -21.46
CA PRO A 529 32.91 16.85 -22.81
C PRO A 529 32.71 15.39 -23.27
N ASP A 530 32.65 14.46 -22.32
CA ASP A 530 32.54 13.02 -22.55
C ASP A 530 31.12 12.47 -22.31
N THR A 531 30.09 13.31 -22.45
CA THR A 531 28.67 12.96 -22.21
C THR A 531 28.25 11.66 -22.90
N ARG A 532 28.67 11.47 -24.15
CA ARG A 532 28.32 10.28 -24.92
C ARG A 532 29.00 9.00 -24.40
N ALA A 533 30.27 9.04 -24.03
CA ALA A 533 30.90 7.86 -23.45
C ALA A 533 30.46 7.62 -22.01
N LEU A 534 30.09 8.68 -21.28
CA LEU A 534 29.46 8.59 -19.97
C LEU A 534 28.12 7.82 -20.04
N ILE A 535 27.24 8.15 -20.99
CA ILE A 535 25.99 7.40 -21.23
C ILE A 535 26.29 5.94 -21.59
N LYS A 536 27.25 5.69 -22.49
CA LYS A 536 27.63 4.33 -22.91
C LYS A 536 28.22 3.48 -21.80
N ARG A 537 28.92 4.07 -20.82
CA ARG A 537 29.53 3.36 -19.69
C ARG A 537 28.51 2.88 -18.65
N HIS A 538 27.31 3.45 -18.64
CA HIS A 538 26.24 3.13 -17.69
C HIS A 538 24.99 2.57 -18.39
N PRO A 539 25.09 1.45 -19.14
CA PRO A 539 23.97 0.94 -19.96
C PRO A 539 22.85 0.26 -19.15
N VAL A 540 23.01 0.09 -17.83
CA VAL A 540 22.19 -0.82 -17.03
C VAL A 540 21.02 -0.10 -16.35
N ASN A 541 19.91 0.07 -17.09
CA ASN A 541 18.52 0.13 -16.61
C ASN A 541 17.64 0.24 -17.90
N PRO A 542 16.41 -0.26 -17.98
CA PRO A 542 15.55 0.06 -19.13
C PRO A 542 15.16 1.55 -19.22
N ARG A 543 15.40 2.33 -18.15
CA ARG A 543 15.41 3.82 -18.21
C ARG A 543 16.79 4.38 -18.63
N GLY A 544 17.83 3.54 -18.51
CA GLY A 544 19.31 3.68 -18.43
C GLY A 544 20.04 4.58 -19.43
N PRO A 545 19.70 4.54 -20.71
CA PRO A 545 20.38 5.40 -21.66
C PRO A 545 19.46 6.49 -22.22
N PHE A 546 18.16 6.20 -22.32
CA PHE A 546 17.14 7.14 -22.80
C PHE A 546 17.07 8.37 -21.89
N TRP A 547 16.92 8.15 -20.59
CA TRP A 547 16.75 9.25 -19.63
C TRP A 547 18.00 10.11 -19.52
N TRP A 548 19.17 9.49 -19.60
CA TRP A 548 20.46 10.14 -19.52
C TRP A 548 20.71 10.96 -20.78
N GLY A 549 20.45 10.40 -21.96
CA GLY A 549 20.52 11.15 -23.22
C GLY A 549 19.56 12.33 -23.23
N LEU A 550 18.34 12.15 -22.74
CA LEU A 550 17.34 13.21 -22.63
C LEU A 550 17.81 14.36 -21.73
N ILE A 551 18.19 14.03 -20.49
CA ILE A 551 18.61 15.03 -19.51
C ILE A 551 19.92 15.69 -19.91
N LEU A 552 20.87 14.93 -20.46
CA LEU A 552 22.16 15.44 -20.93
C LEU A 552 22.05 16.17 -22.28
N ARG A 553 20.84 16.30 -22.83
CA ARG A 553 20.51 16.95 -24.11
C ARG A 553 21.18 16.30 -25.33
N ASP A 554 21.58 15.04 -25.25
CA ASP A 554 21.96 14.20 -26.41
C ASP A 554 20.70 13.48 -26.94
N TYR A 555 19.77 14.28 -27.48
CA TYR A 555 18.49 13.80 -28.00
C TYR A 555 18.61 12.72 -29.08
N PRO A 556 19.59 12.77 -30.01
CA PRO A 556 19.82 11.67 -30.95
C PRO A 556 20.12 10.35 -30.25
N VAL A 557 21.01 10.35 -29.25
CA VAL A 557 21.31 9.15 -28.46
C VAL A 557 20.07 8.69 -27.71
N ALA A 558 19.31 9.60 -27.08
CA ALA A 558 18.05 9.25 -26.42
C ALA A 558 17.07 8.54 -27.38
N ALA A 559 16.86 9.10 -28.58
CA ALA A 559 15.97 8.53 -29.59
C ALA A 559 16.46 7.18 -30.16
N GLU A 560 17.76 6.92 -30.13
CA GLU A 560 18.36 5.66 -30.61
C GLU A 560 18.39 4.57 -29.53
N THR A 561 18.43 4.94 -28.26
CA THR A 561 18.48 3.99 -27.15
C THR A 561 17.10 3.40 -26.83
N GLU A 562 16.98 2.08 -26.82
CA GLU A 562 15.68 1.39 -26.89
C GLU A 562 15.18 0.88 -25.51
N TYR A 563 14.05 1.44 -25.04
CA TYR A 563 12.78 0.77 -24.70
C TYR A 563 11.77 1.90 -24.36
N LEU A 564 11.14 2.47 -25.39
CA LEU A 564 10.09 3.49 -25.23
C LEU A 564 8.76 2.76 -25.04
N THR A 565 8.20 2.84 -23.84
CA THR A 565 6.80 2.48 -23.58
C THR A 565 6.00 3.77 -23.44
N SER A 566 4.67 3.70 -23.55
CA SER A 566 3.79 4.82 -23.19
C SER A 566 4.10 5.36 -21.77
N THR A 567 4.64 4.51 -20.89
CA THR A 567 4.94 4.83 -19.49
C THR A 567 6.35 5.39 -19.22
N THR A 568 7.30 5.34 -20.17
CA THR A 568 8.70 5.77 -19.91
C THR A 568 9.02 7.22 -20.25
N ILE A 569 8.07 7.98 -20.78
CA ILE A 569 8.43 9.22 -21.49
C ILE A 569 8.04 10.50 -20.74
N GLU A 570 8.96 11.47 -20.83
CA GLU A 570 8.88 12.79 -20.16
C GLU A 570 8.98 13.95 -21.14
N HIS A 571 8.85 13.67 -22.43
CA HIS A 571 9.11 14.63 -23.51
C HIS A 571 8.13 15.80 -23.55
N TRP A 572 7.09 15.83 -22.72
CA TRP A 572 6.15 16.94 -22.60
C TRP A 572 6.51 17.93 -21.50
N ASP A 573 7.53 17.65 -20.67
CA ASP A 573 8.00 18.64 -19.71
C ASP A 573 8.48 19.91 -20.43
N PRO A 574 8.00 21.11 -20.05
CA PRO A 574 8.43 22.37 -20.65
C PRO A 574 9.96 22.53 -20.79
N VAL A 575 10.75 21.96 -19.87
CA VAL A 575 12.23 22.04 -19.90
C VAL A 575 12.88 21.32 -21.09
N TYR A 576 12.12 20.50 -21.83
CA TYR A 576 12.58 19.76 -23.01
C TYR A 576 12.06 20.34 -24.34
N GLU A 577 11.75 21.64 -24.42
CA GLU A 577 11.41 22.32 -25.69
C GLU A 577 12.42 22.00 -26.81
N GLY A 578 13.72 22.01 -26.49
CA GLY A 578 14.78 21.66 -27.44
C GLY A 578 14.70 20.23 -27.99
N LEU A 579 14.14 19.28 -27.22
CA LEU A 579 13.84 17.94 -27.74
C LEU A 579 12.70 18.05 -28.74
N ARG A 580 11.59 18.68 -28.36
CA ARG A 580 10.36 18.75 -29.17
C ARG A 580 10.56 19.47 -30.51
N ALA A 581 11.47 20.46 -30.54
CA ALA A 581 11.92 21.12 -31.77
C ALA A 581 12.93 20.30 -32.61
N SER A 582 13.40 19.14 -32.14
CA SER A 582 14.44 18.36 -32.80
C SER A 582 13.89 17.25 -33.71
N PRO A 583 14.64 16.84 -34.76
CA PRO A 583 14.31 15.65 -35.54
C PRO A 583 14.27 14.35 -34.73
N ALA A 584 14.94 14.30 -33.58
CA ALA A 584 14.94 13.13 -32.70
C ALA A 584 13.54 12.88 -32.11
N PHE A 585 12.80 13.95 -31.81
CA PHE A 585 11.43 13.85 -31.30
C PHE A 585 10.46 13.28 -32.32
N LYS A 586 10.54 13.73 -33.58
CA LYS A 586 9.75 13.16 -34.67
C LYS A 586 9.96 11.64 -34.79
N ARG A 587 11.23 11.19 -34.78
CA ARG A 587 11.56 9.75 -34.82
C ARG A 587 11.01 8.97 -33.62
N ILE A 588 11.03 9.57 -32.42
CA ILE A 588 10.45 8.96 -31.21
C ILE A 588 8.94 8.75 -31.39
N LEU A 589 8.21 9.78 -31.80
CA LEU A 589 6.76 9.72 -31.99
C LEU A 589 6.34 8.81 -33.15
N GLU A 590 7.07 8.84 -34.26
CA GLU A 590 6.86 7.97 -35.42
C GLU A 590 6.99 6.50 -35.03
N ARG A 591 8.05 6.14 -34.29
CA ARG A 591 8.26 4.77 -33.81
C ARG A 591 7.07 4.29 -32.99
N MET A 592 6.57 5.15 -32.10
CA MET A 592 5.41 4.85 -31.26
C MET A 592 4.08 4.81 -32.01
N GLY A 593 3.98 5.32 -33.24
CA GLY A 593 2.70 5.41 -33.96
C GLY A 593 1.81 6.60 -33.57
N VAL A 594 2.33 7.56 -32.80
CA VAL A 594 1.58 8.76 -32.37
C VAL A 594 1.04 9.58 -33.57
N PRO A 595 1.82 9.85 -34.65
CA PRO A 595 1.32 10.64 -35.78
C PRO A 595 0.14 9.99 -36.51
N ALA A 596 -0.02 8.67 -36.45
CA ALA A 596 -1.18 8.00 -37.04
C ALA A 596 -2.47 8.37 -36.28
N TYR A 597 -2.41 8.40 -34.95
CA TYR A 597 -3.52 8.85 -34.12
C TYR A 597 -3.83 10.33 -34.35
N TRP A 598 -2.81 11.20 -34.32
CA TRP A 598 -3.01 12.65 -34.48
C TRP A 598 -3.64 13.04 -35.82
N ARG A 599 -3.24 12.40 -36.92
CA ARG A 599 -3.85 12.67 -38.23
C ARG A 599 -5.33 12.28 -38.28
N ALA A 600 -5.73 11.25 -37.54
CA ALA A 600 -7.11 10.78 -37.50
C ALA A 600 -7.99 11.55 -36.50
N GLN A 601 -7.43 11.99 -35.37
CA GLN A 601 -8.18 12.50 -34.21
C GLN A 601 -7.87 13.95 -33.84
N GLY A 602 -6.92 14.59 -34.52
CA GLY A 602 -6.43 15.93 -34.23
C GLY A 602 -5.12 15.94 -33.43
N TYR A 603 -4.45 17.09 -33.46
CA TYR A 603 -3.17 17.31 -32.78
C TYR A 603 -3.40 17.91 -31.38
N PRO A 604 -2.51 17.63 -30.41
CA PRO A 604 -2.53 18.29 -29.10
C PRO A 604 -2.17 19.78 -29.25
N PRO A 605 -2.54 20.64 -28.27
CA PRO A 605 -2.37 22.11 -28.38
C PRO A 605 -0.96 22.60 -28.72
N GLN A 606 0.06 21.89 -28.25
CA GLN A 606 1.46 22.20 -28.45
C GLN A 606 2.05 21.71 -29.78
N CYS A 607 1.24 21.06 -30.63
CA CYS A 607 1.65 20.53 -31.93
C CYS A 607 0.67 20.89 -33.04
N ARG A 608 1.16 20.93 -34.28
CA ARG A 608 0.35 21.20 -35.47
C ARG A 608 0.83 20.39 -36.66
N ALA A 609 -0.09 20.12 -37.59
CA ALA A 609 0.25 19.53 -38.88
C ALA A 609 1.11 20.49 -39.72
N VAL A 610 2.07 19.91 -40.45
CA VAL A 610 2.88 20.61 -41.45
C VAL A 610 2.79 19.80 -42.74
N GLY A 611 1.97 20.28 -43.68
CA GLY A 611 1.63 19.48 -44.86
C GLY A 611 0.76 18.26 -44.51
N ALA A 612 0.81 17.22 -45.35
CA ALA A 612 -0.07 16.06 -45.24
C ALA A 612 0.43 14.98 -44.26
N ASP A 613 1.75 14.81 -44.15
CA ASP A 613 2.37 13.68 -43.45
C ASP A 613 3.42 14.10 -42.40
N ASP A 614 3.56 15.40 -42.13
CA ASP A 614 4.52 15.93 -41.15
C ASP A 614 3.82 16.79 -40.08
N PHE A 615 4.56 17.09 -39.01
CA PHE A 615 4.10 17.89 -37.89
C PHE A 615 5.25 18.62 -37.21
N GLU A 616 4.91 19.67 -36.48
CA GLU A 616 5.84 20.44 -35.63
C GLU A 616 5.22 20.66 -34.26
N CYS A 617 6.06 20.78 -33.24
CA CYS A 617 5.66 21.10 -31.88
C CYS A 617 6.52 22.25 -31.34
N ASP A 618 5.96 23.08 -30.47
CA ASP A 618 6.62 24.21 -29.77
C ASP A 618 7.23 25.34 -30.63
N GLU A 619 6.76 25.55 -31.87
CA GLU A 619 7.15 26.76 -32.60
C GLU A 619 6.41 28.01 -32.07
N GLY A 620 7.02 28.72 -31.11
CA GLY A 620 6.50 29.98 -30.58
C GLY A 620 7.36 30.76 -29.57
N ALA A 621 8.35 30.17 -28.91
CA ALA A 621 9.16 30.87 -27.89
C ALA A 621 10.57 31.29 -28.37
N ALA A 622 11.06 30.76 -29.49
CA ALA A 622 12.41 31.02 -30.00
C ALA A 622 12.63 32.42 -30.63
N ALA A 623 11.66 33.35 -30.57
CA ALA A 623 11.79 34.68 -31.18
C ALA A 623 11.61 35.88 -30.23
N SER A 624 11.35 35.73 -28.93
CA SER A 624 11.23 36.91 -28.05
C SER A 624 11.50 36.68 -26.57
N LYS A 625 12.78 36.47 -26.22
CA LYS A 625 13.53 37.23 -25.20
C LYS A 625 14.73 36.40 -24.70
N PRO A 626 15.94 36.96 -24.67
CA PRO A 626 16.99 36.41 -23.80
C PRO A 626 16.58 36.66 -22.34
N PRO A 627 16.81 35.71 -21.40
CA PRO A 627 16.54 35.95 -19.98
C PRO A 627 17.55 36.93 -19.37
N PRO A 628 17.18 37.67 -18.30
CA PRO A 628 18.08 38.57 -17.57
C PRO A 628 19.21 37.84 -16.83
#